data_AF-A0A7V1N8X3-F1
#
_entry.id   AF-A0A7V1N8X3-F1
#
_cell.length_a   1.000
_cell.length_b   1.000
_cell.length_c   1.000
_cell.angle_alpha   90.00
_cell.angle_beta   90.00
_cell.angle_gamma   90.00
#
_symmetry.space_group_name_H-M   'P 1'
#
loop_
_entity.id
_entity.type
_entity.pdbx_description
1 polymer ?
#
loop_
_entity_poly.entity_id
_entity_poly.type
_entity_poly.pdbx_seq_one_letter_code
_entity_poly.pdbx_strand_id
1 'polypeptide(L)'
;MMQSFFNNCLFCRKQLPEDANKSSREHVIPDFIGGSLVIRDVCSTCNNRFGSEVDHRILEDSRIINVINRLNLPELKQKVAEGGRTVGKDTVSGEEVEGIVVSGQPRLQSRRIEPDGISIPEEEAKA
;
A
#
# COMPACT_ATOMS: atom_id res chain seq x y z
N MET A 1 -25.92 4.42 -6.55
CA MET A 1 -24.46 4.36 -6.83
C MET A 1 -24.03 5.71 -7.36
N MET A 2 -22.99 6.32 -6.76
CA MET A 2 -22.46 7.63 -7.17
C MET A 2 -21.65 7.46 -8.47
N GLN A 3 -21.98 8.23 -9.51
CA GLN A 3 -21.30 8.20 -10.81
C GLN A 3 -20.02 9.07 -10.77
N SER A 4 -19.10 8.87 -11.72
CA SER A 4 -17.92 9.73 -11.92
C SER A 4 -18.38 11.15 -12.30
N PHE A 5 -17.81 12.19 -11.68
CA PHE A 5 -18.16 13.58 -11.93
C PHE A 5 -17.16 14.30 -12.84
N PHE A 6 -15.94 13.77 -12.97
CA PHE A 6 -14.86 14.43 -13.68
C PHE A 6 -14.29 13.54 -14.79
N ASN A 7 -13.84 14.17 -15.88
CA ASN A 7 -13.14 13.47 -16.97
C ASN A 7 -11.64 13.26 -16.67
N ASN A 8 -11.13 13.84 -15.59
CA ASN A 8 -9.73 13.79 -15.19
C ASN A 8 -9.59 13.29 -13.75
N CYS A 9 -8.50 12.59 -13.47
CA CYS A 9 -8.17 12.12 -12.13
C CYS A 9 -7.98 13.32 -11.19
N LEU A 10 -8.65 13.31 -10.03
CA LEU A 10 -8.57 14.37 -9.03
C LEU A 10 -7.14 14.66 -8.54
N PHE A 11 -6.26 13.66 -8.59
CA PHE A 11 -4.91 13.74 -8.04
C PHE A 11 -3.84 14.06 -9.08
N CYS A 12 -3.75 13.28 -10.16
CA CYS A 12 -2.72 13.48 -11.19
C CYS A 12 -3.20 14.30 -12.39
N ARG A 13 -4.49 14.68 -12.45
CA ARG A 13 -5.12 15.45 -13.53
C ARG A 13 -5.05 14.81 -14.92
N LYS A 14 -4.54 13.58 -15.04
CA LYS A 14 -4.58 12.79 -16.28
C LYS A 14 -6.02 12.40 -16.60
N GLN A 15 -6.31 12.27 -17.89
CA GLN A 15 -7.62 11.87 -18.36
C GLN A 15 -7.99 10.48 -17.81
N LEU A 16 -9.22 10.37 -17.29
CA LEU A 16 -9.79 9.11 -16.88
C LEU A 16 -10.30 8.35 -18.11
N PRO A 17 -10.36 7.01 -18.05
CA PRO A 17 -10.96 6.24 -19.14
C PRO A 17 -12.42 6.67 -19.34
N GLU A 18 -12.87 6.79 -20.60
CA GLU A 18 -14.22 7.26 -20.94
C GLU A 18 -15.33 6.36 -20.35
N ASP A 19 -15.02 5.10 -20.07
CA ASP A 19 -15.93 4.23 -19.35
C ASP A 19 -15.91 4.57 -17.86
N ALA A 20 -17.00 5.18 -17.35
CA ALA A 20 -17.18 5.51 -15.94
C ALA A 20 -17.07 4.30 -14.97
N ASN A 21 -17.07 3.07 -15.49
CA ASN A 21 -16.81 1.84 -14.73
C ASN A 21 -15.31 1.50 -14.58
N LYS A 22 -14.42 2.17 -15.32
CA LYS A 22 -12.96 1.96 -15.30
C LYS A 22 -12.23 2.95 -14.41
N SER A 23 -12.92 3.94 -13.87
CA SER A 23 -12.38 4.80 -12.82
C SER A 23 -12.31 3.99 -11.52
N SER A 24 -11.18 4.06 -10.80
CA SER A 24 -10.97 3.17 -9.65
C SER A 24 -11.75 3.67 -8.43
N ARG A 25 -12.26 2.71 -7.64
CA ARG A 25 -12.92 3.00 -6.36
C ARG A 25 -11.84 3.20 -5.30
N GLU A 26 -11.58 4.46 -4.97
CA GLU A 26 -10.62 4.83 -3.93
C GLU A 26 -11.34 5.15 -2.63
N HIS A 27 -10.83 4.63 -1.51
CA HIS A 27 -11.39 4.87 -0.19
C HIS A 27 -10.79 6.16 0.39
N VAL A 28 -11.62 7.10 0.82
CA VAL A 28 -11.11 8.36 1.42
C VAL A 28 -10.44 8.08 2.76
N ILE A 29 -11.03 7.16 3.53
CA ILE A 29 -10.45 6.55 4.72
C ILE A 29 -10.37 5.06 4.42
N PRO A 30 -9.24 4.38 4.64
CA PRO A 30 -9.10 2.98 4.24
C PRO A 30 -10.13 2.06 4.89
N ASP A 31 -10.63 1.10 4.12
CA ASP A 31 -11.66 0.15 4.55
C ASP A 31 -11.25 -0.61 5.82
N PHE A 32 -9.97 -1.00 5.90
CA PHE A 32 -9.47 -1.85 6.99
C PHE A 32 -9.52 -1.16 8.35
N ILE A 33 -9.54 0.19 8.42
CA ILE A 33 -9.78 0.94 9.67
C ILE A 33 -11.23 1.42 9.81
N GLY A 34 -12.15 0.90 9.00
CA GLY A 34 -13.59 1.18 9.06
C GLY A 34 -14.06 2.34 8.19
N GLY A 35 -13.26 2.78 7.21
CA GLY A 35 -13.66 3.83 6.29
C GLY A 35 -14.59 3.35 5.17
N SER A 36 -15.76 3.98 5.04
CA SER A 36 -16.80 3.56 4.08
C SER A 36 -17.01 4.52 2.89
N LEU A 37 -16.40 5.71 2.94
CA LEU A 37 -16.58 6.72 1.90
C LEU A 37 -15.64 6.43 0.72
N VAL A 38 -16.23 6.33 -0.47
CA VAL A 38 -15.51 6.01 -1.71
C VAL A 38 -15.68 7.12 -2.73
N ILE A 39 -14.59 7.48 -3.40
CA ILE A 39 -14.56 8.35 -4.57
C ILE A 39 -14.23 7.53 -5.82
N ARG A 40 -14.69 8.00 -6.98
CA ARG A 40 -14.52 7.29 -8.26
C ARG A 40 -13.67 8.05 -9.26
N ASP A 41 -13.43 9.34 -9.08
CA ASP A 41 -12.67 10.16 -10.03
C ASP A 41 -11.14 10.02 -9.83
N VAL A 42 -10.66 8.78 -9.72
CA VAL A 42 -9.26 8.42 -9.45
C VAL A 42 -8.80 7.42 -10.50
N CYS A 43 -7.59 7.61 -11.04
CA CYS A 43 -6.99 6.63 -11.95
C CYS A 43 -6.35 5.48 -11.15
N SER A 44 -6.27 4.29 -11.77
CA SER A 44 -5.70 3.09 -11.14
C SER A 44 -4.27 3.30 -10.62
N THR A 45 -3.44 4.08 -11.32
CA THR A 45 -2.08 4.40 -10.87
C THR A 45 -2.07 5.14 -9.53
N CYS A 46 -2.93 6.16 -9.39
CA CYS A 46 -3.03 6.90 -8.13
C CYS A 46 -3.61 6.02 -7.02
N ASN A 47 -4.65 5.26 -7.34
CA ASN A 47 -5.30 4.37 -6.39
C ASN A 47 -4.36 3.29 -5.85
N ASN A 48 -3.60 2.63 -6.73
CA ASN A 48 -2.60 1.66 -6.34
C ASN A 48 -1.53 2.29 -5.45
N ARG A 49 -1.08 3.52 -5.78
CA ARG A 49 -0.12 4.25 -4.97
C ARG A 49 -0.67 4.57 -3.58
N PHE A 50 -1.94 4.95 -3.44
CA PHE A 50 -2.54 5.21 -2.14
C PHE A 50 -2.58 3.94 -1.28
N GLY A 51 -3.05 2.83 -1.85
CA GLY A 51 -3.01 1.54 -1.16
C GLY A 51 -1.60 1.09 -0.76
N SER A 52 -0.61 1.23 -1.65
CA SER A 52 0.75 0.72 -1.41
C SER A 52 1.62 1.62 -0.53
N GLU A 53 1.48 2.96 -0.61
CA GLU A 53 2.38 3.91 0.07
C GLU A 53 1.71 4.69 1.19
N VAL A 54 0.43 5.05 1.06
CA VAL A 54 -0.25 5.96 2.00
C VAL A 54 -0.96 5.15 3.07
N ASP A 55 -1.79 4.20 2.65
CA ASP A 55 -2.58 3.35 3.53
C ASP A 55 -1.69 2.51 4.44
N HIS A 56 -0.60 1.98 3.90
CA HIS A 56 0.38 1.22 4.69
C HIS A 56 0.99 2.03 5.84
N ARG A 57 1.17 3.36 5.68
CA ARG A 57 1.74 4.20 6.76
C ARG A 57 0.82 4.34 7.97
N ILE A 58 -0.48 4.13 7.80
CA ILE A 58 -1.44 4.16 8.92
C ILE A 58 -1.14 3.01 9.90
N LEU A 59 -0.64 1.89 9.41
CA LEU A 59 -0.27 0.74 10.24
C LEU A 59 0.96 1.00 11.11
N GLU A 60 1.73 2.05 10.81
CA GLU A 60 2.90 2.51 11.57
C GLU A 60 2.54 3.63 12.58
N ASP A 61 1.33 4.19 12.52
CA ASP A 61 0.92 5.29 13.40
C ASP A 61 0.67 4.77 14.83
N SER A 62 1.51 5.20 15.77
CA SER A 62 1.43 4.79 17.18
C SER A 62 0.05 5.02 17.81
N ARG A 63 -0.71 6.04 17.39
CA ARG A 63 -2.06 6.31 17.93
C ARG A 63 -3.04 5.23 17.47
N ILE A 64 -2.94 4.81 16.21
CA ILE A 64 -3.76 3.75 15.63
C ILE A 64 -3.39 2.41 16.28
N ILE A 65 -2.10 2.09 16.39
CA ILE A 65 -1.61 0.87 17.05
C ILE A 65 -2.12 0.81 18.51
N ASN A 66 -2.01 1.91 19.26
CA ASN A 66 -2.50 1.99 20.63
C ASN A 66 -4.00 1.74 20.74
N VAL A 67 -4.80 2.31 19.84
CA VAL A 67 -6.25 2.08 19.80
C VAL A 67 -6.57 0.62 19.47
N ILE A 68 -5.92 0.04 18.46
CA ILE A 68 -6.08 -1.38 18.08
C ILE A 68 -5.78 -2.31 19.26
N ASN A 69 -4.71 -2.03 20.01
CA ASN A 69 -4.33 -2.79 21.19
C ASN A 69 -5.36 -2.66 22.32
N ARG A 70 -5.81 -1.43 22.61
CA ARG A 70 -6.78 -1.14 23.67
C ARG A 70 -8.17 -1.72 23.38
N LEU A 71 -8.62 -1.65 22.14
CA LEU A 71 -9.93 -2.17 21.71
C LEU A 71 -9.91 -3.67 21.39
N ASN A 72 -8.74 -4.31 21.47
CA ASN A 72 -8.53 -5.72 21.17
C ASN A 72 -9.15 -6.15 19.82
N LEU A 73 -8.76 -5.48 18.74
CA LEU A 73 -9.25 -5.75 17.38
C LEU A 73 -8.32 -6.75 16.67
N PRO A 74 -8.61 -8.08 16.67
CA PRO A 74 -7.65 -9.10 16.26
C PRO A 74 -7.27 -9.01 14.77
N GLU A 75 -8.23 -8.75 13.89
CA GLU A 75 -7.99 -8.62 12.44
C GLU A 75 -7.04 -7.47 12.12
N LEU A 76 -7.18 -6.36 12.84
CA LEU A 76 -6.30 -5.20 12.71
C LEU A 76 -4.93 -5.42 13.36
N LYS A 77 -4.86 -6.16 14.47
CA LYS A 77 -3.58 -6.57 15.07
C LYS A 77 -2.74 -7.39 14.09
N GLN A 78 -3.38 -8.33 13.40
CA GLN A 78 -2.71 -9.12 12.37
C GLN A 78 -2.21 -8.22 11.22
N LYS A 79 -3.05 -7.32 10.70
CA LYS A 79 -2.64 -6.38 9.64
C LYS A 79 -1.48 -5.47 10.06
N VAL A 80 -1.45 -4.98 11.29
CA VAL A 80 -0.33 -4.17 11.81
C VAL A 80 0.95 -5.01 11.91
N ALA A 81 0.84 -6.26 12.38
CA ALA A 81 1.98 -7.17 12.42
C ALA A 81 2.51 -7.50 11.01
N GLU A 82 1.61 -7.69 10.04
CA GLU A 82 1.96 -7.95 8.63
C GLU A 82 2.45 -6.69 7.88
N GLY A 83 1.97 -5.51 8.29
CA GLY A 83 2.43 -4.23 7.74
C GLY A 83 3.75 -3.74 8.32
N GLY A 84 4.28 -4.43 9.34
CA GLY A 84 5.50 -4.03 10.04
C GLY A 84 6.71 -4.02 9.11
N ARG A 85 7.48 -2.93 9.14
CA ARG A 85 8.80 -2.89 8.50
C ARG A 85 9.82 -3.67 9.33
N THR A 86 10.67 -4.38 8.64
CA THR A 86 11.85 -5.04 9.20
C THR A 86 13.10 -4.47 8.57
N VAL A 87 14.18 -4.39 9.32
CA VAL A 87 15.51 -4.09 8.78
C VAL A 87 16.33 -5.37 8.86
N GLY A 88 16.74 -5.88 7.70
CA GLY A 88 17.71 -6.96 7.56
C GLY A 88 19.10 -6.42 7.28
N LYS A 89 20.11 -7.29 7.32
CA LYS A 89 21.44 -7.00 6.80
C LYS A 89 21.70 -7.88 5.58
N ASP A 90 22.11 -7.26 4.49
CA ASP A 90 22.61 -7.96 3.31
C ASP A 90 23.85 -8.75 3.71
N THR A 91 23.85 -10.06 3.45
CA THR A 91 24.93 -10.97 3.84
C THR A 91 26.20 -10.80 3.01
N VAL A 92 26.12 -10.12 1.87
CA VAL A 92 27.22 -9.89 0.93
C VAL A 92 27.83 -8.50 1.14
N SER A 93 26.99 -7.45 1.13
CA SER A 93 27.46 -6.07 1.26
C SER A 93 27.57 -5.61 2.72
N GLY A 94 26.85 -6.25 3.64
CA GLY A 94 26.72 -5.82 5.03
C GLY A 94 25.80 -4.61 5.22
N GLU A 95 25.20 -4.09 4.15
CA GLU A 95 24.29 -2.95 4.20
C GLU A 95 22.93 -3.32 4.81
N GLU A 96 22.28 -2.33 5.42
CA GLU A 96 20.91 -2.50 5.94
C GLU A 96 19.90 -2.46 4.79
N VAL A 97 19.04 -3.46 4.75
CA VAL A 97 17.97 -3.60 3.75
C VAL A 97 16.61 -3.62 4.44
N GLU A 98 15.73 -2.72 4.01
CA GLU A 98 14.35 -2.68 4.49
C GLU A 98 13.53 -3.81 3.86
N GLY A 99 12.66 -4.40 4.67
CA GLY A 99 11.69 -5.42 4.29
C GLY A 99 10.35 -5.20 4.98
N ILE A 100 9.36 -6.00 4.61
CA ILE A 100 8.01 -5.99 5.16
C ILE A 100 7.62 -7.40 5.61
N VAL A 101 6.83 -7.54 6.67
CA VAL A 101 6.42 -8.87 7.19
C VAL A 101 5.19 -9.40 6.44
N VAL A 102 5.36 -10.14 5.34
CA VAL A 102 4.20 -10.74 4.66
C VAL A 102 3.91 -12.13 5.23
N SER A 103 2.70 -12.34 5.77
CA SER A 103 2.28 -13.63 6.34
C SER A 103 3.22 -14.16 7.44
N GLY A 104 3.73 -13.27 8.28
CA GLY A 104 4.67 -13.61 9.37
C GLY A 104 6.12 -13.88 8.93
N GLN A 105 6.44 -13.69 7.66
CA GLN A 105 7.79 -13.86 7.09
C GLN A 105 8.31 -12.50 6.60
N PRO A 106 9.53 -12.08 6.98
CA PRO A 106 10.13 -10.88 6.40
C PRO A 106 10.40 -11.11 4.92
N ARG A 107 9.88 -10.21 4.07
CA ARG A 107 10.14 -10.17 2.63
C ARG A 107 10.86 -8.88 2.29
N LEU A 108 11.93 -9.00 1.51
CA LEU A 108 12.60 -7.85 0.94
C LEU A 108 11.67 -7.21 -0.09
N GLN A 109 11.46 -5.90 0.05
CA GLN A 109 10.67 -5.17 -0.92
C GLN A 109 11.53 -4.90 -2.15
N SER A 110 11.02 -5.27 -3.34
CA SER A 110 11.72 -4.97 -4.59
C SER A 110 11.98 -3.47 -4.70
N ARG A 111 13.24 -3.06 -4.83
CA ARG A 111 13.61 -1.65 -4.96
C ARG A 111 13.97 -1.34 -6.40
N ARG A 112 13.48 -0.22 -6.92
CA ARG A 112 13.91 0.29 -8.22
C ARG A 112 15.34 0.81 -8.11
N ILE A 113 16.25 0.23 -8.88
CA ILE A 113 17.65 0.66 -8.95
C ILE A 113 17.80 1.31 -10.33
N GLU A 114 17.70 2.65 -10.40
CA GLU A 114 17.89 3.44 -11.64
C GLU A 114 16.79 3.18 -12.73
N PRO A 115 16.68 3.98 -13.83
CA PRO A 115 15.44 4.15 -14.60
C PRO A 115 14.76 2.85 -15.07
N ASP A 116 15.59 1.84 -15.38
CA ASP A 116 15.17 0.60 -16.05
C ASP A 116 15.48 -0.67 -15.24
N GLY A 117 15.98 -0.52 -13.99
CA GLY A 117 16.37 -1.65 -13.14
C GLY A 117 15.38 -1.90 -12.00
N ILE A 118 14.98 -3.16 -11.80
CA ILE A 118 14.27 -3.62 -10.61
C ILE A 118 15.20 -4.60 -9.88
N SER A 119 15.54 -4.32 -8.62
CA SER A 119 16.07 -5.35 -7.74
C SER A 119 14.92 -6.18 -7.22
N ILE A 120 14.96 -7.47 -7.53
CA ILE A 120 14.07 -8.48 -7.00
C ILE A 120 14.88 -9.44 -6.13
N PRO A 121 14.31 -10.00 -5.05
CA PRO A 121 14.97 -11.06 -4.29
C PRO A 121 15.36 -12.22 -5.23
N GLU A 122 16.56 -12.80 -5.07
CA GLU A 122 17.05 -13.91 -5.93
C GLU A 122 16.09 -15.10 -6.00
N GLU A 123 15.32 -15.35 -4.94
CA GLU A 123 14.30 -16.40 -4.89
C GLU A 123 13.14 -16.16 -5.87
N GLU A 124 12.84 -14.89 -6.18
CA GLU A 124 11.80 -14.48 -7.15
C GLU A 124 12.36 -14.31 -8.58
N ALA A 125 13.69 -14.29 -8.75
CA ALA A 125 14.36 -14.12 -10.04
C ALA A 125 14.44 -15.41 -10.88
N LYS A 126 14.07 -16.56 -10.31
CA LYS A 126 14.03 -17.84 -11.02
C LYS A 126 12.64 -18.07 -11.64
N ALA A 127 12.43 -17.49 -12.83
CA ALA A 127 11.36 -17.87 -13.76
C ALA A 127 11.93 -18.70 -14.90
#